data_AF-A0A7C8CH80-F1
#
_entry.id   AF-A0A7C8CH80-F1
#
_cell.length_a   1.000
_cell.length_b   1.000
_cell.length_c   1.000
_cell.angle_alpha   90.00
_cell.angle_beta   90.00
_cell.angle_gamma   90.00
#
_symmetry.space_group_name_H-M   'P 1'
#
loop_
_entity.id
_entity.type
_entity.pdbx_description
1 polymer ?
#
loop_
_entity_poly.entity_id
_entity_poly.type
_entity_poly.pdbx_seq_one_letter_code
_entity_poly.pdbx_strand_id
1 'polypeptide(L)'
;MQELKFLETVRQGFDFSCGSAALATLLSFHYERPTTEFEVFESMWESGDKERIQKDGFSMLDMKHYLEKEGLRADGYKIPATRIAKVGVAGLILLAKMETPHFVVVIGAENGELLLSDPARGIWNMSVEEVERLWNGVFFVVRQNASVARGNFNDLDSWKRRLWSPVDDAQMSRMMIPMMHDLPLGTEFNTN
;
A
#
# COMPACT_ATOMS: atom_id res chain seq x y z
N MET A 1 -18.15 2.82 -1.93
CA MET A 1 -17.49 3.12 -0.63
C MET A 1 -16.24 2.29 -0.40
N GLN A 2 -16.25 0.95 -0.55
CA GLN A 2 -15.02 0.14 -0.44
C GLN A 2 -13.95 0.50 -1.49
N GLU A 3 -14.34 0.93 -2.69
CA GLU A 3 -13.42 1.26 -3.79
C GLU A 3 -12.47 2.43 -3.50
N LEU A 4 -12.85 3.39 -2.66
CA LEU A 4 -12.02 4.58 -2.40
C LEU A 4 -10.70 4.23 -1.68
N LYS A 5 -10.70 3.16 -0.87
CA LYS A 5 -9.49 2.68 -0.19
C LYS A 5 -8.51 1.97 -1.13
N PHE A 6 -8.98 1.54 -2.29
CA PHE A 6 -8.19 0.82 -3.29
C PHE A 6 -7.70 1.71 -4.44
N LEU A 7 -7.94 3.03 -4.38
CA LEU A 7 -7.51 3.96 -5.44
C LEU A 7 -5.99 3.96 -5.67
N GLU A 8 -5.20 3.63 -4.65
CA GLU A 8 -3.74 3.44 -4.75
C GLU A 8 -3.34 2.04 -4.30
N THR A 9 -4.18 1.04 -4.57
CA THR A 9 -3.91 -0.33 -4.16
C THR A 9 -4.45 -1.29 -5.21
N VAL A 10 -3.56 -2.08 -5.79
CA VAL A 10 -3.95 -3.22 -6.61
C VAL A 10 -4.49 -4.30 -5.68
N ARG A 11 -5.79 -4.59 -5.78
CA ARG A 11 -6.45 -5.59 -4.95
C ARG A 11 -6.01 -6.99 -5.36
N GLN A 12 -5.71 -7.85 -4.39
CA GLN A 12 -5.38 -9.24 -4.70
C GLN A 12 -6.61 -10.04 -5.14
N GLY A 13 -6.42 -10.90 -6.13
CA GLY A 13 -7.46 -11.81 -6.65
C GLY A 13 -7.41 -13.23 -6.08
N PHE A 14 -6.28 -13.66 -5.50
CA PHE A 14 -6.06 -15.03 -5.01
C PHE A 14 -5.43 -15.05 -3.62
N ASP A 15 -5.58 -16.16 -2.88
CA ASP A 15 -5.11 -16.26 -1.48
C ASP A 15 -3.58 -16.20 -1.34
N PHE A 16 -2.83 -16.64 -2.36
CA PHE A 16 -1.37 -16.69 -2.37
C PHE A 16 -0.70 -15.60 -3.24
N SER A 17 -1.49 -14.68 -3.79
CA SER A 17 -1.02 -13.61 -4.69
C SER A 17 -0.80 -12.26 -4.00
N CYS A 18 -0.84 -12.20 -2.66
CA CYS A 18 -0.61 -10.95 -1.92
C CYS A 18 0.73 -10.30 -2.29
N GLY A 19 1.77 -11.12 -2.52
CA GLY A 19 3.09 -10.64 -2.97
C GLY A 19 3.08 -9.99 -4.35
N SER A 20 2.36 -10.56 -5.33
CA SER A 20 2.24 -9.98 -6.67
C SER A 20 1.40 -8.71 -6.67
N ALA A 21 0.30 -8.68 -5.91
CA ALA A 21 -0.55 -7.51 -5.81
C ALA A 21 0.14 -6.34 -5.07
N ALA A 22 0.90 -6.65 -4.01
CA ALA A 22 1.68 -5.63 -3.29
C ALA A 22 2.79 -5.05 -4.17
N LEU A 23 3.47 -5.88 -4.96
CA LEU A 23 4.50 -5.41 -5.89
C LEU A 23 3.90 -4.59 -7.05
N ALA A 24 2.78 -5.04 -7.63
CA ALA A 24 2.04 -4.30 -8.64
C ALA A 24 1.58 -2.92 -8.13
N THR A 25 1.12 -2.86 -6.88
CA THR A 25 0.77 -1.62 -6.18
C THR A 25 1.97 -0.69 -6.06
N LEU A 26 3.10 -1.21 -5.56
CA LEU A 26 4.32 -0.43 -5.42
C LEU A 26 4.73 0.20 -6.75
N LEU A 27 4.80 -0.60 -7.82
CA LEU A 27 5.24 -0.16 -9.14
C LEU A 27 4.29 0.86 -9.76
N SER A 28 2.98 0.60 -9.71
CA SER A 28 1.96 1.45 -10.35
C SER A 28 1.89 2.83 -9.73
N PHE A 29 1.86 2.91 -8.39
CA PHE A 29 1.56 4.16 -7.69
C PHE A 29 2.80 4.91 -7.20
N HIS A 30 3.93 4.22 -6.98
CA HIS A 30 5.13 4.85 -6.43
C HIS A 30 6.33 4.84 -7.39
N TYR A 31 6.25 4.15 -8.53
CA TYR A 31 7.33 4.16 -9.53
C TYR A 31 6.83 4.52 -10.93
N GLU A 32 5.60 5.02 -11.07
CA GLU A 32 4.98 5.44 -12.34
C GLU A 32 5.06 4.36 -13.43
N ARG A 33 5.00 3.09 -13.02
CA ARG A 33 5.03 1.93 -13.91
C ARG A 33 3.70 1.18 -13.76
N PRO A 34 2.72 1.46 -14.62
CA PRO A 34 1.45 0.73 -14.61
C PRO A 34 1.70 -0.77 -14.72
N THR A 35 1.37 -1.51 -13.67
CA THR A 35 1.65 -2.94 -13.55
C THR A 35 0.45 -3.64 -12.94
N THR A 36 0.04 -4.77 -13.52
CA THR A 36 -1.11 -5.54 -13.02
C THR A 36 -0.68 -6.66 -12.09
N GLU A 37 -1.57 -7.10 -11.20
CA GLU A 37 -1.33 -8.29 -10.36
C GLU A 37 -1.02 -9.51 -11.23
N PHE A 38 -1.80 -9.73 -12.30
CA PHE A 38 -1.68 -10.93 -13.14
C PHE A 38 -0.33 -11.00 -13.85
N GLU A 39 0.16 -9.89 -14.40
CA GLU A 39 1.48 -9.82 -15.04
C GLU A 39 2.61 -10.23 -14.08
N VAL A 40 2.60 -9.65 -12.87
CA VAL A 40 3.60 -9.93 -11.84
C VAL A 40 3.48 -11.37 -11.36
N PHE A 41 2.25 -11.84 -11.15
CA PHE A 41 1.93 -13.21 -10.75
C PHE A 41 2.49 -14.21 -11.75
N GLU A 42 2.14 -14.07 -13.03
CA GLU A 42 2.52 -15.01 -14.09
C GLU A 42 4.05 -15.09 -14.21
N SER A 43 4.74 -13.95 -14.27
CA SER A 43 6.19 -13.95 -14.39
C SER A 43 6.90 -14.56 -13.18
N MET A 44 6.44 -14.28 -11.95
CA MET A 44 7.02 -14.91 -10.75
C MET A 44 6.68 -16.40 -10.66
N TRP A 45 5.48 -16.79 -11.11
CA TRP A 45 5.04 -18.19 -11.11
C TRP A 45 5.81 -19.05 -12.11
N GLU A 46 6.11 -18.51 -13.29
CA GLU A 46 6.88 -19.22 -14.32
C GLU A 46 8.35 -19.39 -13.96
N SER A 47 8.93 -18.39 -13.28
CA SER A 47 10.35 -18.38 -12.90
C SER A 47 10.63 -18.98 -11.53
N GLY A 48 9.60 -19.11 -10.68
CA GLY A 48 9.72 -19.56 -9.30
C GLY A 48 9.46 -21.05 -9.09
N ASP A 49 9.68 -21.49 -7.86
CA ASP A 49 9.34 -22.84 -7.40
C ASP A 49 7.84 -22.92 -7.12
N LYS A 50 7.10 -23.58 -8.02
CA LYS A 50 5.63 -23.68 -7.96
C LYS A 50 5.14 -24.39 -6.70
N GLU A 51 5.82 -25.45 -6.26
CA GLU A 51 5.42 -26.20 -5.08
C GLU A 51 5.57 -25.34 -3.82
N ARG A 52 6.68 -24.60 -3.73
CA ARG A 52 6.89 -23.65 -2.63
C ARG A 52 5.90 -22.48 -2.70
N ILE A 53 5.67 -21.89 -3.87
CA ILE A 53 4.76 -20.73 -4.01
C ILE A 53 3.33 -21.13 -3.65
N GLN A 54 2.87 -22.32 -4.02
CA GLN A 54 1.54 -22.82 -3.61
C GLN A 54 1.39 -22.92 -2.10
N LYS A 55 2.47 -23.29 -1.41
CA LYS A 55 2.46 -23.54 0.03
C LYS A 55 2.69 -22.28 0.85
N ASP A 56 3.67 -21.49 0.47
CA ASP A 56 4.23 -20.38 1.26
C ASP A 56 3.96 -19.01 0.62
N GLY A 57 3.41 -18.96 -0.59
CA GLY A 57 3.26 -17.75 -1.38
C GLY A 57 4.56 -17.24 -2.01
N PHE A 58 4.48 -16.08 -2.64
CA PHE A 58 5.64 -15.40 -3.20
C PHE A 58 6.54 -14.83 -2.11
N SER A 59 7.85 -14.96 -2.29
CA SER A 59 8.89 -14.43 -1.41
C SER A 59 9.45 -13.12 -1.96
N MET A 60 10.17 -12.37 -1.11
CA MET A 60 10.94 -11.19 -1.56
C MET A 60 12.02 -11.56 -2.60
N LEU A 61 12.48 -12.82 -2.63
CA LEU A 61 13.43 -13.28 -3.64
C LEU A 61 12.76 -13.42 -5.02
N ASP A 62 11.53 -13.95 -5.07
CA ASP A 62 10.76 -14.02 -6.33
C ASP A 62 10.50 -12.61 -6.88
N MET A 63 10.11 -11.69 -5.98
CA MET A 63 9.91 -10.27 -6.34
C MET A 63 11.19 -9.63 -6.86
N LYS A 64 12.33 -9.94 -6.24
CA LYS A 64 13.64 -9.45 -6.70
C LYS A 64 13.97 -9.96 -8.09
N HIS A 65 13.79 -11.25 -8.37
CA HIS A 65 14.05 -11.83 -9.69
C HIS A 65 13.12 -11.25 -10.76
N TYR A 66 11.83 -11.05 -10.46
CA TYR A 66 10.91 -10.36 -11.36
C TYR A 66 11.40 -8.94 -11.68
N LEU A 67 11.74 -8.15 -10.65
CA LEU A 67 12.25 -6.79 -10.85
C LEU A 67 13.53 -6.77 -11.69
N GLU A 68 14.45 -7.70 -11.48
CA GLU A 68 15.68 -7.84 -12.26
C GLU A 68 15.41 -8.14 -13.74
N LYS A 69 14.43 -8.99 -14.03
CA LYS A 69 13.94 -9.27 -15.39
C LYS A 69 13.37 -8.01 -16.06
N GLU A 70 12.69 -7.16 -15.28
CA GLU A 70 12.13 -5.87 -15.72
C GLU A 70 13.17 -4.72 -15.77
N GLY A 71 14.46 -5.03 -15.59
CA GLY A 71 15.56 -4.06 -15.62
C GLY A 71 15.66 -3.18 -14.36
N LEU A 72 14.94 -3.52 -13.31
CA LEU A 72 14.95 -2.87 -12.00
C LEU A 72 15.86 -3.63 -11.03
N ARG A 73 16.31 -2.96 -9.97
CA ARG A 73 17.11 -3.54 -8.89
C ARG A 73 16.42 -3.21 -7.58
N ALA A 74 16.24 -4.22 -6.76
CA ALA A 74 15.70 -4.04 -5.42
C ALA A 74 16.55 -4.79 -4.39
N ASP A 75 16.52 -4.29 -3.17
CA ASP A 75 17.26 -4.85 -2.05
C ASP A 75 16.39 -4.84 -0.79
N GLY A 76 16.55 -5.88 0.03
CA GLY A 76 15.98 -5.96 1.37
C GLY A 76 16.98 -5.45 2.41
N TYR A 77 16.55 -4.49 3.22
CA TYR A 77 17.35 -3.90 4.29
C TYR A 77 16.83 -4.35 5.65
N LYS A 78 17.72 -4.92 6.47
CA LYS A 78 17.41 -5.22 7.88
C LYS A 78 17.53 -3.94 8.70
N ILE A 79 16.41 -3.34 9.04
CA ILE A 79 16.33 -2.08 9.79
C ILE A 79 15.16 -2.14 10.77
N PRO A 80 15.20 -1.40 11.90
CA PRO A 80 14.02 -1.24 12.75
C PRO A 80 12.96 -0.36 12.05
N ALA A 81 11.68 -0.55 12.36
CA ALA A 81 10.57 0.16 11.71
C ALA A 81 10.67 1.68 11.91
N THR A 82 11.23 2.12 13.05
CA THR A 82 11.53 3.53 13.34
C THR A 82 12.46 4.20 12.32
N ARG A 83 13.23 3.42 11.55
CA ARG A 83 14.10 3.95 10.48
C ARG A 83 13.36 4.17 9.18
N ILE A 84 12.22 3.51 8.94
CA ILE A 84 11.45 3.63 7.69
C ILE A 84 11.05 5.09 7.45
N ALA A 85 10.58 5.79 8.49
CA ALA A 85 10.25 7.22 8.43
C ALA A 85 11.42 8.11 7.99
N LYS A 86 12.67 7.72 8.31
CA LYS A 86 13.87 8.45 7.91
C LYS A 86 14.31 8.16 6.48
N VAL A 87 13.94 6.99 5.93
CA VAL A 87 14.27 6.64 4.54
C VAL A 87 13.41 7.47 3.58
N GLY A 88 12.12 7.64 3.91
CA GLY A 88 11.19 8.49 3.16
C GLY A 88 10.99 8.03 1.72
N VAL A 89 10.90 6.71 1.50
CA VAL A 89 10.60 6.10 0.20
C VAL A 89 9.60 4.97 0.41
N ALA A 90 8.72 4.75 -0.57
CA ALA A 90 7.81 3.62 -0.53
C ALA A 90 8.56 2.29 -0.67
N GLY A 91 8.11 1.28 0.07
CA GLY A 91 8.71 -0.06 0.04
C GLY A 91 7.83 -1.13 0.65
N LEU A 92 8.19 -2.39 0.40
CA LEU A 92 7.44 -3.57 0.85
C LEU A 92 7.94 -4.05 2.21
N ILE A 93 7.02 -4.47 3.06
CA ILE A 93 7.29 -5.21 4.30
C ILE A 93 6.48 -6.49 4.34
N LEU A 94 6.94 -7.46 5.13
CA LEU A 94 6.22 -8.69 5.43
C LEU A 94 5.78 -8.69 6.90
N LEU A 95 4.47 -8.67 7.12
CA LEU A 95 3.84 -8.88 8.43
C LEU A 95 3.81 -10.39 8.73
N ALA A 96 4.94 -10.92 9.21
CA ALA A 96 5.19 -12.36 9.31
C ALA A 96 4.57 -13.05 10.53
N LYS A 97 4.25 -12.31 11.60
CA LYS A 97 3.73 -12.88 12.86
C LYS A 97 2.20 -12.76 12.99
N MET A 98 1.52 -12.63 11.86
CA MET A 98 0.07 -12.71 11.72
C MET A 98 -0.35 -14.19 11.61
N GLU A 99 -1.66 -14.48 11.70
CA GLU A 99 -2.19 -15.82 11.42
C GLU A 99 -1.83 -16.29 9.99
N THR A 100 -1.85 -15.34 9.04
CA THR A 100 -1.38 -15.50 7.67
C THR A 100 -0.32 -14.43 7.37
N PRO A 101 0.94 -14.80 7.05
CA PRO A 101 1.96 -13.84 6.66
C PRO A 101 1.49 -13.00 5.47
N HIS A 102 1.69 -11.69 5.54
CA HIS A 102 1.08 -10.78 4.56
C HIS A 102 2.03 -9.67 4.08
N PHE A 103 2.10 -9.47 2.77
CA PHE A 103 2.86 -8.38 2.16
C PHE A 103 2.03 -7.12 2.07
N VAL A 104 2.60 -6.01 2.55
CA VAL A 104 1.99 -4.67 2.46
C VAL A 104 3.03 -3.67 2.00
N VAL A 105 2.56 -2.58 1.38
CA VAL A 105 3.41 -1.47 0.96
C VAL A 105 3.36 -0.38 2.01
N VAL A 106 4.50 0.04 2.53
CA VAL A 106 4.61 1.26 3.32
C VAL A 106 4.68 2.43 2.35
N ILE A 107 3.66 3.29 2.39
CA ILE A 107 3.49 4.44 1.48
C ILE A 107 3.65 5.78 2.21
N GLY A 108 3.70 5.74 3.55
CA GLY A 108 3.90 6.92 4.38
C GLY A 108 4.37 6.57 5.79
N ALA A 109 4.89 7.56 6.49
CA ALA A 109 5.25 7.51 7.90
C ALA A 109 5.12 8.90 8.52
N GLU A 110 4.30 9.04 9.55
CA GLU A 110 4.04 10.31 10.25
C GLU A 110 3.60 10.05 11.69
N ASN A 111 4.02 10.89 12.64
CA ASN A 111 3.54 10.88 14.03
C ASN A 111 3.62 9.51 14.76
N GLY A 112 4.61 8.68 14.43
CA GLY A 112 4.77 7.34 15.02
C GLY A 112 3.90 6.26 14.38
N GLU A 113 3.22 6.57 13.28
CA GLU A 113 2.43 5.63 12.49
C GLU A 113 3.06 5.41 11.11
N LEU A 114 2.87 4.22 10.55
CA LEU A 114 3.11 3.91 9.15
C LEU A 114 1.78 3.85 8.42
N LEU A 115 1.72 4.49 7.24
CA LEU A 115 0.61 4.36 6.31
C LEU A 115 0.90 3.17 5.38
N LEU A 116 -0.02 2.22 5.36
CA LEU A 116 0.09 0.94 4.67
C LEU A 116 -0.95 0.86 3.56
N SER A 117 -0.51 0.47 2.37
CA SER A 117 -1.38 -0.01 1.31
C SER A 117 -1.33 -1.54 1.31
N ASP A 118 -2.48 -2.15 1.60
CA ASP A 118 -2.63 -3.59 1.78
C ASP A 118 -3.54 -4.15 0.66
N PRO A 119 -3.06 -5.08 -0.18
CA PRO A 119 -3.85 -5.65 -1.27
C PRO A 119 -5.18 -6.32 -0.85
N ALA A 120 -5.32 -6.73 0.40
CA ALA A 120 -6.54 -7.32 0.95
C ALA A 120 -7.47 -6.27 1.57
N ARG A 121 -6.92 -5.18 2.13
CA ARG A 121 -7.66 -4.23 2.99
C ARG A 121 -7.78 -2.81 2.44
N GLY A 122 -6.98 -2.46 1.44
CA GLY A 122 -6.79 -1.09 0.95
C GLY A 122 -5.86 -0.28 1.86
N ILE A 123 -5.97 1.06 1.83
CA ILE A 123 -5.16 1.95 2.67
C ILE A 123 -5.62 1.93 4.13
N TRP A 124 -4.67 1.77 5.06
CA TRP A 124 -4.85 1.86 6.51
C TRP A 124 -3.54 2.23 7.21
N ASN A 125 -3.57 2.54 8.51
CA ASN A 125 -2.39 2.90 9.29
C ASN A 125 -2.16 1.94 10.47
N MET A 126 -0.90 1.79 10.87
CA MET A 126 -0.49 1.00 12.03
C MET A 126 0.62 1.75 12.80
N SER A 127 0.63 1.67 14.13
CA SER A 127 1.73 2.23 14.93
C SER A 127 3.08 1.56 14.59
N VAL A 128 4.16 2.32 14.63
CA VAL A 128 5.52 1.79 14.39
C VAL A 128 5.85 0.68 15.39
N GLU A 129 5.40 0.79 16.64
CA GLU A 129 5.61 -0.22 17.67
C GLU A 129 4.89 -1.53 17.34
N GLU A 130 3.70 -1.47 16.76
CA GLU A 130 2.95 -2.65 16.35
C GLU A 130 3.56 -3.30 15.11
N VAL A 131 3.98 -2.50 14.12
CA VAL A 131 4.74 -3.00 12.97
C VAL A 131 5.99 -3.73 13.46
N GLU A 132 6.75 -3.14 14.38
CA GLU A 132 7.97 -3.73 14.93
C GLU A 132 7.72 -5.10 15.58
N ARG A 133 6.57 -5.27 16.24
CA ARG A 133 6.18 -6.57 16.81
C ARG A 133 5.83 -7.60 15.74
N LEU A 134 5.13 -7.21 14.68
CA LEU A 134 4.51 -8.12 13.72
C LEU A 134 5.38 -8.49 12.51
N TRP A 135 6.26 -7.59 12.09
CA TRP A 135 7.01 -7.77 10.85
C TRP A 135 8.29 -8.61 11.01
N ASN A 136 8.91 -8.96 9.88
CA ASN A 136 10.16 -9.74 9.83
C ASN A 136 11.44 -8.90 9.92
N GLY A 137 11.34 -7.57 10.08
CA GLY A 137 12.49 -6.66 10.17
C GLY A 137 13.16 -6.33 8.84
N VAL A 138 12.57 -6.73 7.70
CA VAL A 138 13.12 -6.47 6.36
C VAL A 138 12.26 -5.45 5.63
N PHE A 139 12.89 -4.34 5.24
CA PHE A 139 12.29 -3.34 4.37
C PHE A 139 12.83 -3.50 2.95
N PHE A 140 11.97 -3.87 2.01
CA PHE A 140 12.32 -4.14 0.61
C PHE A 140 12.05 -2.92 -0.27
N VAL A 141 13.09 -2.42 -0.94
CA VAL A 141 13.04 -1.14 -1.67
C VAL A 141 13.59 -1.33 -3.08
N VAL A 142 12.91 -0.73 -4.07
CA VAL A 142 13.39 -0.62 -5.45
C VAL A 142 14.32 0.59 -5.56
N ARG A 143 15.53 0.40 -6.11
CA ARG A 143 16.60 1.41 -6.09
C ARG A 143 16.50 2.46 -7.19
N GLN A 144 16.01 2.08 -8.37
CA GLN A 144 15.84 2.99 -9.50
C GLN A 144 14.69 3.94 -9.22
N ASN A 145 14.77 5.16 -9.76
CA ASN A 145 13.72 6.16 -9.64
C ASN A 145 13.30 6.44 -8.18
N ALA A 146 14.23 6.29 -7.23
CA ALA A 146 13.99 6.60 -5.82
C ALA A 146 13.53 8.06 -5.59
N SER A 147 13.81 8.97 -6.53
CA SER A 147 13.25 10.32 -6.55
C SER A 147 11.74 10.35 -6.78
N VAL A 148 11.21 9.50 -7.68
CA VAL A 148 9.77 9.34 -7.93
C VAL A 148 9.11 8.70 -6.70
N ALA A 149 9.70 7.62 -6.19
CA ALA A 149 9.20 6.95 -5.00
C ALA A 149 9.20 7.84 -3.76
N ARG A 150 10.15 8.77 -3.66
CA ARG A 150 10.18 9.79 -2.61
C ARG A 150 9.14 10.89 -2.82
N GLY A 151 8.90 11.30 -4.07
CA GLY A 151 7.88 12.28 -4.42
C GLY A 151 6.46 11.82 -4.08
N ASN A 152 6.21 10.50 -4.22
CA ASN A 152 4.92 9.89 -3.94
C ASN A 152 4.82 9.29 -2.52
N PHE A 153 5.82 9.50 -1.66
CA PHE A 153 5.80 9.08 -0.26
C PHE A 153 5.16 10.16 0.61
N ASN A 154 4.30 9.78 1.57
CA ASN A 154 3.54 10.72 2.40
C ASN A 154 2.62 11.67 1.59
N ASP A 155 2.01 11.19 0.50
CA ASP A 155 0.98 11.97 -0.20
C ASP A 155 -0.19 12.31 0.73
N LEU A 156 -0.60 13.59 0.73
CA LEU A 156 -1.64 14.09 1.64
C LEU A 156 -2.98 13.43 1.36
N ASP A 157 -3.28 13.12 0.10
CA ASP A 157 -4.53 12.47 -0.23
C ASP A 157 -4.51 11.00 0.21
N SER A 158 -3.36 10.32 0.21
CA SER A 158 -3.21 8.97 0.79
C SER A 158 -3.52 8.99 2.29
N TRP A 159 -3.01 10.01 3.01
CA TRP A 159 -3.31 10.19 4.44
C TRP A 159 -4.78 10.51 4.71
N LYS A 160 -5.47 11.25 3.83
CA LYS A 160 -6.93 11.47 3.94
C LYS A 160 -7.71 10.19 3.65
N ARG A 161 -7.26 9.34 2.72
CA ARG A 161 -7.91 8.06 2.37
C ARG A 161 -7.98 7.07 3.54
N ARG A 162 -7.11 7.19 4.56
CA ARG A 162 -7.19 6.40 5.81
C ARG A 162 -8.46 6.69 6.62
N LEU A 163 -8.99 7.93 6.54
CA LEU A 163 -10.12 8.43 7.34
C LEU A 163 -11.49 7.97 6.80
N TRP A 164 -11.52 6.96 5.94
CA TRP A 164 -12.76 6.40 5.41
C TRP A 164 -13.01 4.98 5.93
N SER A 165 -13.01 4.78 7.24
CA SER A 165 -13.53 3.57 7.89
C SER A 165 -15.08 3.60 7.96
N PRO A 166 -15.80 2.46 8.04
CA PRO A 166 -17.24 2.46 8.29
C PRO A 166 -17.66 3.25 9.56
N VAL A 167 -16.73 3.42 10.50
CA VAL A 167 -16.91 4.26 11.71
C VAL A 167 -16.94 5.76 11.37
N ASP A 168 -16.25 6.17 10.30
CA ASP A 168 -16.15 7.56 9.85
C ASP A 168 -17.41 8.02 9.11
N ASP A 169 -18.24 7.11 8.59
CA ASP A 169 -19.49 7.46 7.91
C ASP A 169 -20.50 8.13 8.87
N ALA A 170 -20.55 7.64 10.11
CA ALA A 170 -21.38 8.20 11.17
C ALA A 170 -20.78 9.51 11.76
N GLN A 171 -19.45 9.63 11.78
CA GLN A 171 -18.76 10.81 12.28
C GLN A 171 -18.75 11.95 11.24
N MET A 172 -18.54 11.64 9.96
CA MET A 172 -18.65 12.56 8.83
C MET A 172 -20.09 13.00 8.62
N SER A 173 -21.08 12.11 8.70
CA SER A 173 -22.50 12.53 8.69
C SER A 173 -22.80 13.50 9.84
N ARG A 174 -22.23 13.27 11.03
CA ARG A 174 -22.36 14.19 12.18
C ARG A 174 -21.62 15.52 11.98
N MET A 175 -20.53 15.57 11.22
CA MET A 175 -19.76 16.79 10.92
C MET A 175 -20.31 17.56 9.73
N MET A 176 -20.89 16.89 8.73
CA MET A 176 -21.44 17.51 7.52
C MET A 176 -22.86 18.06 7.73
N ILE A 177 -23.69 17.44 8.58
CA ILE A 177 -25.06 17.93 8.85
C ILE A 177 -25.07 19.39 9.37
N PRO A 178 -24.18 19.80 10.31
CA PRO A 178 -24.07 21.20 10.72
C PRO A 178 -23.52 22.11 9.60
N MET A 179 -22.51 21.66 8.85
CA MET A 179 -21.92 22.45 7.76
C MET A 179 -22.87 22.70 6.58
N MET A 180 -23.76 21.75 6.29
CA MET A 180 -24.78 21.91 5.25
C MET A 180 -25.91 22.85 5.69
N HIS A 181 -26.10 23.05 7.00
CA HIS A 181 -27.08 23.98 7.54
C HIS A 181 -26.65 25.45 7.41
N ASP A 182 -25.33 25.70 7.35
CA ASP A 182 -24.73 27.03 7.23
C ASP A 182 -24.40 27.44 5.79
N LEU A 183 -24.72 26.60 4.79
CA LEU A 183 -24.64 27.00 3.39
C LEU A 183 -25.82 27.92 3.08
N PRO A 184 -25.61 29.15 2.59
CA PRO A 184 -26.71 29.99 2.16
C PRO A 184 -27.45 29.28 1.03
N LEU A 185 -28.73 28.98 1.26
CA LEU A 185 -29.63 28.46 0.24
C LEU A 185 -29.55 29.37 -0.98
N GLY A 186 -29.02 28.84 -2.08
CA GLY A 186 -28.84 29.58 -3.33
C GLY A 186 -30.16 30.20 -3.75
N THR A 187 -30.14 31.51 -3.94
CA THR A 187 -31.21 32.30 -4.53
C THR A 187 -31.68 31.67 -5.84
N GLU A 188 -32.97 31.43 -5.94
CA GLU A 188 -33.66 30.96 -7.13
C GLU A 188 -33.38 31.91 -8.30
N PHE A 189 -32.83 31.37 -9.40
CA PHE A 189 -32.73 32.09 -10.66
C PHE A 189 -34.11 32.13 -11.30
N ASN A 190 -34.74 33.30 -11.23
CA ASN A 190 -35.98 33.64 -11.90
C ASN A 190 -35.75 33.68 -13.41
N THR A 191 -36.43 32.81 -14.15
CA THR A 191 -36.44 32.80 -15.62
C THR A 191 -37.37 33.90 -16.14
N ASN A 192 -36.82 34.79 -16.97
CA ASN A 192 -37.56 35.61 -17.93
C ASN A 192 -36.91 35.44 -19.30
#